data_AF-A0A2T6BD62-F1
#
_entry.id   AF-A0A2T6BD62-F1
#
_cell.length_a   1.000
_cell.length_b   1.000
_cell.length_c   1.000
_cell.angle_alpha   90.00
_cell.angle_beta   90.00
_cell.angle_gamma   90.00
#
_symmetry.space_group_name_H-M   'P 1'
#
loop_
_entity.id
_entity.type
_entity.pdbx_description
1 polymer ?
#
loop_
_entity_poly.entity_id
_entity_poly.type
_entity_poly.pdbx_seq_one_letter_code
_entity_poly.pdbx_strand_id
1 'polypeptide(L)' 'MSATKPVNQYDATYFIGNATIYVVAPRISWEERQKRLDHIQRINWILWDAMQSNYQLHLQTNT' A
#
# COMPACT_ATOMS: atom_id res chain seq x y z
N MET A 1 -15.81 -28.96 15.15
CA MET A 1 -16.80 -27.88 15.34
C MET A 1 -16.09 -26.56 15.15
N SER A 2 -16.30 -25.88 14.02
CA SER A 2 -15.61 -24.62 13.69
C SER A 2 -16.31 -23.46 14.38
N ALA A 3 -15.63 -22.79 15.30
CA ALA A 3 -16.12 -21.58 15.94
C ALA A 3 -16.19 -20.45 14.90
N THR A 4 -17.40 -20.10 14.48
CA THR A 4 -17.64 -18.96 13.58
C THR A 4 -17.50 -17.67 14.38
N LYS A 5 -16.42 -16.90 14.13
CA LYS A 5 -16.19 -15.59 14.75
C LYS A 5 -17.32 -14.62 14.34
N PRO A 6 -17.92 -13.85 15.27
CA PRO A 6 -19.01 -12.95 14.93
C PRO A 6 -18.56 -11.88 13.93
N VAL A 7 -19.45 -11.57 12.99
CA VAL A 7 -19.31 -10.56 11.93
C VAL A 7 -19.45 -9.18 12.56
N ASN A 8 -18.39 -8.65 13.16
CA ASN A 8 -18.29 -7.26 13.60
C ASN A 8 -16.82 -6.84 13.46
N GLN A 9 -16.39 -5.76 12.83
CA GLN A 9 -16.81 -4.91 11.69
C GLN A 9 -15.56 -4.10 11.22
N TYR A 10 -14.42 -4.23 11.93
CA TYR A 10 -13.23 -3.42 11.79
C TYR A 10 -12.00 -4.32 12.03
N ASP A 11 -10.93 -4.11 11.26
CA ASP A 11 -9.66 -4.86 11.35
C ASP A 11 -8.78 -4.34 12.48
N ALA A 12 -8.88 -3.05 12.81
CA ALA A 12 -8.26 -2.46 13.99
C ALA A 12 -9.14 -1.35 14.58
N THR A 13 -8.93 -1.03 15.85
CA THR A 13 -9.57 0.09 16.55
C THR A 13 -8.53 0.82 17.36
N TYR A 14 -8.48 2.15 17.23
CA TYR A 14 -7.58 3.02 17.96
C TYR A 14 -8.36 4.06 18.76
N PHE A 15 -7.82 4.45 19.91
CA PHE A 15 -8.39 5.48 20.77
C PHE A 15 -7.38 6.62 20.89
N ILE A 16 -7.80 7.84 20.53
CA ILE A 16 -6.98 9.06 20.63
C ILE A 16 -7.79 10.12 21.38
N GLY A 17 -7.46 10.38 22.64
CA GLY A 17 -8.27 11.22 23.52
C GLY A 17 -9.69 10.65 23.65
N ASN A 18 -10.69 11.45 23.25
CA ASN A 18 -12.11 11.06 23.23
C ASN A 18 -12.57 10.50 21.87
N ALA A 19 -11.67 10.36 20.89
CA ALA A 19 -11.99 9.86 19.56
C ALA A 19 -11.71 8.36 19.44
N THR A 20 -12.64 7.65 18.79
CA THR A 20 -12.49 6.24 18.41
C THR A 20 -12.33 6.15 16.90
N ILE A 21 -11.22 5.56 16.45
CA ILE A 21 -10.91 5.35 15.04
C ILE A 21 -11.07 3.86 14.72
N TYR A 22 -11.90 3.54 13.74
CA TYR A 22 -12.10 2.19 13.24
C TYR A 22 -11.39 2.02 11.89
N VAL A 23 -10.49 1.04 11.79
CA VAL A 23 -9.82 0.70 10.53
C VAL A 23 -10.54 -0.47 9.88
N VAL A 24 -10.96 -0.28 8.63
CA VAL A 24 -11.53 -1.34 7.79
C VAL A 24 -10.60 -1.54 6.60
N ALA A 25 -9.96 -2.70 6.56
CA ALA A 25 -9.25 -3.19 5.40
C ALA A 25 -10.21 -4.01 4.52
N PRO A 26 -10.27 -3.75 3.21
CA PRO A 26 -11.03 -4.59 2.31
C PRO A 26 -10.47 -6.01 2.34
N ARG A 27 -11.34 -7.00 2.56
CA ARG A 27 -10.98 -8.41 2.44
C ARG A 27 -10.75 -8.74 0.97
N ILE A 28 -9.49 -8.77 0.56
CA ILE A 28 -9.08 -9.18 -0.79
C ILE A 28 -8.63 -10.64 -0.77
N SER A 29 -8.87 -11.35 -1.87
CA SER A 29 -8.34 -12.70 -2.05
C SER A 29 -6.80 -12.67 -2.13
N TRP A 30 -6.16 -13.82 -1.89
CA TRP A 30 -4.72 -13.95 -2.08
C TRP A 30 -4.30 -13.61 -3.51
N GLU A 31 -5.08 -14.06 -4.51
CA GLU A 31 -4.82 -13.78 -5.92
C GLU A 31 -4.87 -12.28 -6.22
N GLU A 32 -5.91 -11.58 -5.74
CA GLU A 32 -6.04 -10.13 -5.92
C GLU A 32 -4.93 -9.37 -5.20
N ARG A 33 -4.49 -9.85 -4.03
CA ARG A 33 -3.34 -9.30 -3.32
C ARG A 33 -2.07 -9.40 -4.16
N GLN A 34 -1.81 -10.55 -4.78
CA GLN A 34 -0.63 -10.73 -5.64
C GLN A 34 -0.68 -9.79 -6.85
N LYS A 35 -1.82 -9.70 -7.56
CA LYS A 35 -2.00 -8.78 -8.69
C LYS A 35 -1.69 -7.32 -8.32
N ARG A 36 -2.14 -6.88 -7.14
CA ARG A 36 -1.87 -5.51 -6.65
C ARG A 36 -0.39 -5.30 -6.33
N LEU A 37 0.26 -6.28 -5.71
CA LEU A 37 1.69 -6.21 -5.39
C LEU A 37 2.55 -6.15 -6.65
N ASP A 38 2.25 -6.97 -7.65
CA ASP A 38 2.95 -6.96 -8.94
C ASP A 38 2.81 -5.61 -9.64
N HIS A 39 1.60 -5.02 -9.60
CA HIS A 39 1.36 -3.70 -10.16
C HIS A 39 2.15 -2.60 -9.44
N ILE A 40 2.16 -2.61 -8.09
CA ILE A 40 2.94 -1.67 -7.29
C ILE A 40 4.44 -1.81 -7.59
N GLN A 41 4.95 -3.03 -7.68
CA GLN A 41 6.36 -3.28 -8.02
C GLN A 41 6.71 -2.68 -9.39
N ARG A 42 5.85 -2.84 -10.39
CA ARG A 42 6.06 -2.25 -11.72
C ARG A 42 6.10 -0.73 -11.68
N ILE A 43 5.17 -0.10 -10.95
CA ILE A 43 5.16 1.37 -10.79
C ILE A 43 6.44 1.85 -10.11
N ASN A 44 6.88 1.18 -9.05
CA ASN A 44 8.10 1.56 -8.34
C ASN A 44 9.34 1.51 -9.24
N TRP A 45 9.43 0.51 -10.11
CA TRP A 45 10.51 0.44 -11.10
C TRP A 45 10.49 1.60 -12.09
N ILE A 46 9.31 1.97 -12.60
CA ILE A 46 9.16 3.11 -13.51
C ILE A 46 9.58 4.41 -12.82
N LEU A 47 9.16 4.61 -11.57
CA LEU A 47 9.54 5.79 -10.79
C LEU A 47 11.05 5.84 -10.54
N TRP A 48 11.65 4.71 -10.19
CA TRP A 48 13.10 4.61 -9.98
C TRP A 48 13.88 4.98 -11.25
N ASP A 49 13.49 4.41 -12.40
CA ASP A 49 14.12 4.71 -13.69
C ASP A 49 13.98 6.19 -14.09
N ALA A 50 12.80 6.77 -13.88
CA ALA A 50 12.56 8.19 -14.12
C ALA A 50 13.43 9.09 -13.21
N MET A 51 13.59 8.73 -11.93
CA MET A 51 14.46 9.46 -11.01
C MET A 51 15.93 9.40 -11.44
N GLN A 52 16.42 8.23 -11.87
CA GLN A 52 17.79 8.07 -12.36
C GLN A 52 18.03 8.88 -13.63
N SER A 53 17.10 8.81 -14.59
CA SER A 53 17.19 9.57 -15.84
C SER A 53 17.23 11.09 -15.60
N ASN A 54 16.38 11.59 -14.69
CA ASN A 54 16.37 13.01 -14.32
C ASN A 54 17.64 13.45 -13.60
N TYR A 55 18.24 12.59 -12.78
CA TYR A 55 19.51 12.88 -12.10
C TYR A 55 20.67 13.02 -13.10
N GLN A 56 20.73 12.15 -14.12
CA GLN A 56 21.77 12.21 -15.15
C GLN A 56 21.69 13.48 -15.99
N LEU A 57 20.48 13.97 -16.32
CA LEU A 57 20.30 15.21 -17.08
C LEU A 57 20.81 16.45 -16.33
N HIS A 58 20.64 16.53 -15.01
CA HIS A 58 21.12 17.67 -14.21
C HIS A 58 22.64 17.73 -14.06
N LEU A 59 23.35 16.60 -14.22
CA LEU A 59 24.81 16.58 -14.22
C LEU A 59 25.39 17.03 -15.56
N GLN A 60 24.64 16.89 -16.65
CA GLN A 60 25.08 17.28 -18.00
C GLN A 60 24.86 18.77 -18.30
N THR A 61 23.88 19.42 -17.67
CA THR A 61 23.54 20.83 -17.93
C THR A 61 24.34 21.84 -17.08
N ASN A 62 25.18 21.38 -16.15
CA ASN A 62 26.05 22.22 -15.31
C ASN A 62 27.54 22.16 -15.70
N THR A 63 27.85 21.70 -16.92
CA THR A 63 29.19 21.69 -17.53
C THR A 63 29.16 22.47 -18.82
#